data_AF-A0A563CB38-F1
#
_entry.id   AF-A0A563CB38-F1
#
_cell.length_a   1.000
_cell.length_b   1.000
_cell.length_c   1.000
_cell.angle_alpha   90.00
_cell.angle_beta   90.00
_cell.angle_gamma   90.00
#
_symmetry.space_group_name_H-M   'P 1'
#
loop_
_entity.id
_entity.type
_entity.pdbx_description
1 polymer ?
#
loop_
_entity_poly.entity_id
_entity_poly.type
_entity_poly.pdbx_seq_one_letter_code
_entity_poly.pdbx_strand_id
1 'polypeptide(L)'
;MRGTLHILETGRTESGNPATIIIRGFTGDHNGAAYAHHNIRSTDMFAVEIGHTDMLSGIVEKLERAGVNSNTFYAAILFGHGSEDAFTMSFGERISPDSQEWRNKKGLRDLVTALVIDTIVLNSCHPLVREEDKFEPLTLGEGFQRRKGTASAISLAFPWTRVVSGLDGIVYGRVDETGHVNIETEDSNGDITSTMAETWNGWTHVYEKGADIQ
;
A
#
# COMPACT_ATOMS: atom_id res chain seq x y z
N MET A 1 14.51 -11.95 -7.67
CA MET A 1 13.07 -12.26 -7.54
C MET A 1 12.84 -13.77 -7.56
N ARG A 2 13.33 -14.51 -6.56
CA ARG A 2 13.15 -15.97 -6.51
C ARG A 2 11.71 -16.32 -6.12
N GLY A 3 11.17 -15.65 -5.08
CA GLY A 3 9.77 -15.78 -4.65
C GLY A 3 8.73 -15.46 -5.73
N THR A 4 8.87 -14.34 -6.45
CA THR A 4 7.95 -13.98 -7.56
C THR A 4 7.82 -15.10 -8.59
N LEU A 5 8.97 -15.63 -9.05
CA LEU A 5 8.97 -16.69 -10.06
C LEU A 5 8.32 -17.97 -9.51
N HIS A 6 8.69 -18.36 -8.28
CA HIS A 6 8.13 -19.54 -7.65
C HIS A 6 6.61 -19.49 -7.49
N ILE A 7 6.07 -18.33 -7.08
CA ILE A 7 4.61 -18.15 -6.95
C ILE A 7 3.93 -18.23 -8.33
N LEU A 8 4.53 -17.67 -9.38
CA LEU A 8 3.97 -17.76 -10.74
C LEU A 8 4.01 -19.19 -11.31
N GLU A 9 5.00 -20.00 -10.91
CA GLU A 9 5.15 -21.37 -11.37
C GLU A 9 4.29 -22.37 -10.58
N THR A 10 4.07 -22.12 -9.29
CA THR A 10 3.50 -23.12 -8.37
C THR A 10 2.23 -22.67 -7.64
N GLY A 11 1.90 -21.37 -7.69
CA GLY A 11 0.81 -20.77 -6.92
C GLY A 11 1.07 -20.67 -5.42
N ARG A 12 2.28 -21.02 -4.96
CA ARG A 12 2.64 -21.14 -3.54
C ARG A 12 3.91 -20.35 -3.25
N THR A 13 4.09 -20.00 -1.97
CA THR A 13 5.35 -19.45 -1.47
C THR A 13 6.34 -20.58 -1.18
N GLU A 14 7.66 -20.31 -1.26
CA GLU A 14 8.64 -21.36 -0.99
C GLU A 14 8.65 -21.77 0.49
N SER A 15 8.26 -20.87 1.40
CA SER A 15 8.21 -21.14 2.85
C SER A 15 6.91 -21.79 3.32
N GLY A 16 5.82 -21.64 2.56
CA GLY A 16 4.45 -21.99 3.00
C GLY A 16 3.71 -20.90 3.77
N ASN A 17 4.36 -19.77 4.10
CA ASN A 17 3.72 -18.61 4.72
C ASN A 17 3.00 -17.74 3.68
N PRO A 18 1.97 -16.96 4.07
CA PRO A 18 1.43 -15.92 3.21
C PRO A 18 2.48 -14.91 2.77
N ALA A 19 2.49 -14.57 1.48
CA ALA A 19 3.40 -13.59 0.91
C ALA A 19 2.84 -12.15 0.98
N THR A 20 3.75 -11.20 0.77
CA THR A 20 3.39 -9.81 0.45
C THR A 20 3.46 -9.58 -1.06
N ILE A 21 2.46 -8.89 -1.59
CA ILE A 21 2.51 -8.36 -2.97
C ILE A 21 3.12 -6.96 -2.92
N ILE A 22 4.13 -6.69 -3.74
CA ILE A 22 4.71 -5.37 -3.95
C ILE A 22 4.34 -4.90 -5.34
N ILE A 23 3.57 -3.81 -5.42
CA ILE A 23 3.16 -3.19 -6.68
C ILE A 23 3.87 -1.85 -6.80
N ARG A 24 4.79 -1.78 -7.76
CA ARG A 24 5.52 -0.56 -8.08
C ARG A 24 4.99 0.07 -9.35
N GLY A 25 4.75 1.37 -9.31
CA GLY A 25 4.57 2.18 -10.49
C GLY A 25 5.86 2.42 -11.27
N PHE A 26 5.91 2.09 -12.58
CA PHE A 26 7.11 2.26 -13.41
C PHE A 26 7.70 3.69 -13.38
N THR A 27 6.83 4.70 -13.35
CA THR A 27 7.21 6.13 -13.27
C THR A 27 6.58 6.82 -12.06
N GLY A 28 5.86 6.09 -11.22
CA GLY A 28 5.20 6.66 -10.04
C GLY A 28 6.19 6.91 -8.90
N ASP A 29 7.27 6.15 -8.77
CA ASP A 29 8.15 6.18 -7.58
C ASP A 29 9.18 7.33 -7.60
N HIS A 30 8.73 8.58 -7.71
CA HIS A 30 9.62 9.76 -7.82
C HIS A 30 10.45 10.04 -6.56
N ASN A 31 9.97 9.64 -5.39
CA ASN A 31 10.68 9.76 -4.11
C ASN A 31 11.63 8.57 -3.86
N GLY A 32 11.69 7.59 -4.75
CA GLY A 32 12.56 6.41 -4.63
C GLY A 32 12.20 5.49 -3.47
N ALA A 33 10.98 5.55 -2.93
CA ALA A 33 10.54 4.74 -1.82
C ALA A 33 10.58 3.23 -2.14
N ALA A 34 10.36 2.85 -3.40
CA ALA A 34 10.48 1.45 -3.80
C ALA A 34 11.94 0.97 -3.91
N TYR A 35 12.94 1.87 -3.88
CA TYR A 35 14.35 1.49 -4.00
C TYR A 35 14.79 0.54 -2.87
N ALA A 36 14.26 0.74 -1.66
CA ALA A 36 14.51 -0.15 -0.52
C ALA A 36 14.11 -1.61 -0.79
N HIS A 37 13.28 -1.86 -1.81
CA HIS A 37 12.72 -3.17 -2.14
C HIS A 37 13.44 -3.87 -3.30
N HIS A 38 14.40 -3.21 -3.98
CA HIS A 38 15.08 -3.76 -5.15
C HIS A 38 15.87 -5.05 -4.87
N ASN A 39 16.37 -5.21 -3.65
CA ASN A 39 17.28 -6.30 -3.28
C ASN A 39 16.65 -7.32 -2.33
N ILE A 40 15.32 -7.33 -2.18
CA ILE A 40 14.69 -8.27 -1.25
C ILE A 40 14.87 -9.71 -1.77
N ARG A 41 15.49 -10.55 -0.93
CA ARG A 41 15.73 -11.98 -1.18
C ARG A 41 14.66 -12.89 -0.57
N SER A 42 13.51 -12.34 -0.19
CA SER A 42 12.44 -13.10 0.47
C SER A 42 11.83 -14.15 -0.46
N THR A 43 11.52 -15.31 0.13
CA THR A 43 10.72 -16.39 -0.47
C THR A 43 9.22 -16.08 -0.48
N ASP A 44 8.81 -15.10 0.31
CA ASP A 44 7.41 -14.80 0.64
C ASP A 44 7.02 -13.43 0.08
N MET A 45 7.47 -13.15 -1.14
CA MET A 45 7.18 -11.90 -1.83
C MET A 45 6.90 -12.11 -3.31
N PHE A 46 5.86 -11.42 -3.77
CA PHE A 46 5.53 -11.26 -5.19
C PHE A 46 5.68 -9.79 -5.57
N ALA A 47 6.73 -9.46 -6.31
CA ALA A 47 6.97 -8.10 -6.78
C ALA A 47 6.59 -7.95 -8.25
N VAL A 48 5.86 -6.87 -8.58
CA VAL A 48 5.46 -6.52 -9.93
C VAL A 48 5.55 -5.02 -10.17
N GLU A 49 5.97 -4.65 -11.38
CA GLU A 49 5.96 -3.28 -11.84
C GLU A 49 4.83 -3.09 -12.86
N ILE A 50 4.07 -2.00 -12.71
CA ILE A 50 2.92 -1.69 -13.57
C ILE A 50 3.01 -0.27 -14.12
N GLY A 51 2.53 -0.09 -15.35
CA GLY A 51 2.35 1.23 -15.95
C GLY A 51 0.96 1.83 -15.73
N HIS A 52 -0.02 1.02 -15.34
CA HIS A 52 -1.40 1.43 -15.07
C HIS A 52 -2.12 0.37 -14.22
N THR A 53 -3.03 0.75 -13.33
CA THR A 53 -3.77 -0.16 -12.46
C THR A 53 -4.56 -1.23 -13.23
N ASP A 54 -4.98 -0.96 -14.46
CA ASP A 54 -5.69 -1.94 -15.31
C ASP A 54 -4.86 -3.19 -15.62
N MET A 55 -3.52 -3.08 -15.59
CA MET A 55 -2.61 -4.22 -15.78
C MET A 55 -2.72 -5.25 -14.64
N LEU A 56 -3.18 -4.83 -13.46
CA LEU A 56 -3.35 -5.72 -12.31
C LEU A 56 -4.33 -6.85 -12.60
N SER A 57 -5.36 -6.61 -13.42
CA SER A 57 -6.31 -7.67 -13.80
C SER A 57 -5.60 -8.86 -14.45
N GLY A 58 -4.69 -8.58 -15.39
CA GLY A 58 -3.91 -9.62 -16.07
C GLY A 58 -2.88 -10.30 -15.16
N ILE A 59 -2.42 -9.61 -14.11
CA ILE A 59 -1.55 -10.19 -13.08
C ILE A 59 -2.35 -11.14 -12.20
N VAL A 60 -3.53 -10.72 -11.75
CA VAL A 60 -4.47 -11.55 -10.97
C VAL A 60 -4.83 -12.82 -11.75
N GLU A 61 -5.19 -12.69 -13.03
CA GLU A 61 -5.50 -13.87 -13.87
C GLU A 61 -4.32 -14.85 -13.95
N LYS A 62 -3.08 -14.36 -14.02
CA LYS A 62 -1.89 -15.23 -14.03
C LYS A 62 -1.71 -15.94 -12.70
N LEU A 63 -1.92 -15.23 -11.58
CA LEU A 63 -1.83 -15.79 -10.24
C LEU A 63 -2.90 -16.88 -10.02
N GLU A 64 -4.15 -16.63 -10.41
CA GLU A 64 -5.23 -17.63 -10.35
C GLU A 64 -4.90 -18.87 -11.18
N ARG A 65 -4.38 -18.70 -12.40
CA ARG A 65 -3.94 -19.83 -13.25
C ARG A 65 -2.79 -20.62 -12.65
N ALA A 66 -1.91 -19.97 -11.88
CA ALA A 66 -0.85 -20.63 -11.13
C ALA A 66 -1.38 -21.42 -9.91
N GLY A 67 -2.64 -21.24 -9.53
CA GLY A 67 -3.27 -21.90 -8.39
C GLY A 67 -3.17 -21.14 -7.07
N VAL A 68 -2.90 -19.84 -7.12
CA VAL A 68 -2.99 -18.93 -5.95
C VAL A 68 -4.41 -18.97 -5.39
N ASN A 69 -4.52 -18.94 -4.06
CA ASN A 69 -5.79 -18.85 -3.35
C ASN A 69 -5.79 -17.69 -2.34
N SER A 70 -6.90 -17.50 -1.63
CA SER A 70 -7.12 -16.42 -0.67
C SER A 70 -6.13 -16.38 0.50
N ASN A 71 -5.37 -17.46 0.75
CA ASN A 71 -4.41 -17.54 1.85
C ASN A 71 -2.96 -17.35 1.38
N THR A 72 -2.74 -17.20 0.07
CA THR A 72 -1.39 -17.04 -0.48
C THR A 72 -0.81 -15.65 -0.16
N PHE A 73 -1.65 -14.63 -0.01
CA PHE A 73 -1.20 -13.25 0.23
C PHE A 73 -1.90 -12.65 1.45
N TYR A 74 -1.14 -11.97 2.30
CA TYR A 74 -1.71 -11.24 3.44
C TYR A 74 -1.85 -9.73 3.17
N ALA A 75 -0.94 -9.14 2.40
CA ALA A 75 -0.96 -7.71 2.15
C ALA A 75 -0.50 -7.36 0.74
N ALA A 76 -0.95 -6.20 0.25
CA ALA A 76 -0.44 -5.55 -0.93
C ALA A 76 0.18 -4.20 -0.57
N ILE A 77 1.41 -3.97 -1.01
CA ILE A 77 2.09 -2.68 -0.87
C ILE A 77 1.98 -1.93 -2.19
N LEU A 78 1.37 -0.75 -2.14
CA LEU A 78 1.22 0.14 -3.28
C LEU A 78 2.26 1.27 -3.18
N PHE A 79 3.17 1.31 -4.14
CA PHE A 79 4.12 2.41 -4.31
C PHE A 79 3.65 3.36 -5.40
N GLY A 80 3.70 4.65 -5.08
CA GLY A 80 3.54 5.70 -6.07
C GLY A 80 3.78 7.06 -5.45
N HIS A 81 4.08 8.04 -6.27
CA HIS A 81 4.24 9.41 -5.84
C HIS A 81 2.86 9.98 -5.58
N GLY A 82 2.68 10.62 -4.44
CA GLY A 82 1.45 11.32 -4.15
C GLY A 82 1.69 12.82 -4.03
N SER A 83 0.58 13.52 -4.08
CA SER A 83 0.42 14.90 -3.63
C SER A 83 -0.87 14.91 -2.82
N GLU A 84 -1.14 16.01 -2.13
CA GLU A 84 -2.42 16.17 -1.45
C GLU A 84 -3.63 15.99 -2.39
N ASP A 85 -3.45 16.33 -3.67
CA ASP A 85 -4.51 16.29 -4.68
C ASP A 85 -4.69 14.93 -5.37
N ALA A 86 -3.66 14.08 -5.38
CA ALA A 86 -3.72 12.82 -6.12
C ALA A 86 -2.55 11.87 -5.82
N PHE A 87 -2.83 10.58 -5.95
CA PHE A 87 -1.84 9.52 -6.08
C PHE A 87 -1.48 9.28 -7.54
N THR A 88 -0.21 9.03 -7.81
CA THR A 88 0.34 8.81 -9.15
C THR A 88 1.01 7.45 -9.18
N MET A 89 0.32 6.46 -9.77
CA MET A 89 0.91 5.13 -10.02
C MET A 89 1.94 5.21 -11.15
N SER A 90 1.70 6.06 -12.14
CA SER A 90 2.63 6.30 -13.24
C SER A 90 2.35 7.67 -13.84
N PHE A 91 3.24 8.16 -14.70
CA PHE A 91 3.05 9.41 -15.43
C PHE A 91 1.69 9.48 -16.17
N GLY A 92 1.17 8.32 -16.60
CA GLY A 92 -0.11 8.22 -17.30
C GLY A 92 -1.33 8.02 -16.40
N GLU A 93 -1.15 7.81 -15.09
CA GLU A 93 -2.23 7.51 -14.17
C GLU A 93 -2.13 8.30 -12.88
N ARG A 94 -2.90 9.40 -12.85
CA ARG A 94 -3.18 10.20 -11.66
C ARG A 94 -4.58 9.87 -11.16
N ILE A 95 -4.71 9.52 -9.89
CA ILE A 95 -5.95 9.09 -9.25
C ILE A 95 -6.25 10.07 -8.11
N SER A 96 -7.42 10.70 -8.13
CA SER A 96 -7.80 11.64 -7.08
C SER A 96 -8.09 10.90 -5.76
N PRO A 97 -8.12 11.60 -4.61
CA PRO A 97 -8.54 11.03 -3.33
C PRO A 97 -10.08 10.86 -3.25
N ASP A 98 -10.73 10.48 -4.35
CA ASP A 98 -12.14 10.12 -4.42
C ASP A 98 -12.32 8.59 -4.37
N SER A 99 -13.09 8.09 -3.40
CA SER A 99 -13.25 6.64 -3.21
C SER A 99 -13.92 5.94 -4.40
N GLN A 100 -14.77 6.63 -5.16
CA GLN A 100 -15.42 6.04 -6.33
C GLN A 100 -14.43 5.87 -7.47
N GLU A 101 -13.49 6.80 -7.68
CA GLU A 101 -12.40 6.62 -8.64
C GLU A 101 -11.56 5.38 -8.32
N TRP A 102 -11.17 5.21 -7.06
CA TRP A 102 -10.45 4.00 -6.59
C TRP A 102 -11.28 2.72 -6.80
N ARG A 103 -12.57 2.75 -6.45
CA ARG A 103 -13.48 1.61 -6.63
C ARG A 103 -13.63 1.23 -8.10
N ASN A 104 -13.60 2.21 -8.99
CA ASN A 104 -13.77 2.02 -10.43
C ASN A 104 -12.54 1.42 -11.11
N LYS A 105 -11.35 1.52 -10.51
CA LYS A 105 -10.13 0.86 -11.01
C LYS A 105 -10.28 -0.65 -10.98
N LYS A 106 -10.58 -1.24 -12.14
CA LYS A 106 -10.88 -2.67 -12.26
C LYS A 106 -9.74 -3.53 -11.74
N GLY A 107 -8.51 -3.26 -12.14
CA GLY A 107 -7.38 -4.09 -11.74
C GLY A 107 -7.09 -4.07 -10.23
N LEU A 108 -7.24 -2.92 -9.57
CA LEU A 108 -7.12 -2.87 -8.10
C LEU A 108 -8.27 -3.59 -7.41
N ARG A 109 -9.49 -3.45 -7.93
CA ARG A 109 -10.64 -4.20 -7.43
C ARG A 109 -10.43 -5.69 -7.56
N ASP A 110 -10.01 -6.17 -8.72
CA ASP A 110 -9.73 -7.58 -8.98
C ASP A 110 -8.65 -8.10 -8.00
N LEU A 111 -7.58 -7.32 -7.78
CA LEU A 111 -6.55 -7.64 -6.79
C LEU A 111 -7.15 -7.85 -5.40
N VAL A 112 -7.90 -6.87 -4.89
CA VAL A 112 -8.47 -6.91 -3.54
C VAL A 112 -9.48 -8.05 -3.40
N THR A 113 -10.35 -8.25 -4.39
CA THR A 113 -11.45 -9.22 -4.26
C THR A 113 -11.05 -10.64 -4.59
N ALA A 114 -10.24 -10.86 -5.63
CA ALA A 114 -9.86 -12.21 -6.05
C ALA A 114 -8.81 -12.82 -5.12
N LEU A 115 -7.87 -12.00 -4.65
CA LEU A 115 -6.81 -12.45 -3.74
C LEU A 115 -7.15 -12.24 -2.26
N VAL A 116 -8.32 -11.68 -1.96
CA VAL A 116 -8.82 -11.44 -0.58
C VAL A 116 -7.83 -10.63 0.25
N ILE A 117 -7.32 -9.55 -0.32
CA ILE A 117 -6.35 -8.67 0.36
C ILE A 117 -7.08 -7.85 1.43
N ASP A 118 -6.81 -8.15 2.69
CA ASP A 118 -7.37 -7.44 3.84
C ASP A 118 -6.54 -6.21 4.23
N THR A 119 -5.29 -6.13 3.79
CA THR A 119 -4.36 -5.05 4.16
C THR A 119 -3.68 -4.47 2.93
N ILE A 120 -3.85 -3.15 2.75
CA ILE A 120 -3.07 -2.37 1.80
C ILE A 120 -2.09 -1.50 2.57
N VAL A 121 -0.80 -1.67 2.32
CA VAL A 121 0.22 -0.74 2.78
C VAL A 121 0.43 0.30 1.69
N LEU A 122 0.14 1.56 1.99
CA LEU A 122 0.28 2.67 1.07
C LEU A 122 1.57 3.43 1.35
N ASN A 123 2.48 3.40 0.38
CA ASN A 123 3.71 4.15 0.42
C ASN A 123 3.69 5.22 -0.67
N SER A 124 3.25 6.41 -0.29
CA SER A 124 3.10 7.56 -1.19
C SER A 124 3.27 8.86 -0.42
N CYS A 125 3.77 9.92 -1.04
CA CYS A 125 3.72 11.25 -0.42
C CYS A 125 2.26 11.69 -0.18
N HIS A 126 2.01 12.33 0.95
CA HIS A 126 0.69 12.81 1.40
C HIS A 126 -0.42 11.74 1.30
N PRO A 127 -0.23 10.55 1.91
CA PRO A 127 -1.27 9.53 1.97
C PRO A 127 -2.50 10.03 2.73
N LEU A 128 -2.27 10.91 3.71
CA LEU A 128 -3.25 11.78 4.34
C LEU A 128 -3.01 13.21 3.86
N VAL A 129 -4.08 13.96 3.66
CA VAL A 129 -4.03 15.37 3.25
C VAL A 129 -3.86 16.25 4.48
N ARG A 130 -3.08 17.32 4.33
CA ARG A 130 -3.00 18.40 5.30
C ARG A 130 -4.36 19.07 5.47
N GLU A 131 -4.88 19.06 6.69
CA GLU A 131 -6.09 19.80 7.04
C GLU A 131 -5.71 20.91 8.01
N GLU A 132 -5.29 22.05 7.43
CA GLU A 132 -4.92 23.25 8.20
C GLU A 132 -6.00 23.61 9.21
N ASP A 133 -5.56 24.05 10.40
CA ASP A 133 -6.39 24.42 11.55
C ASP A 133 -7.24 23.27 12.16
N LYS A 134 -7.16 22.05 11.63
CA LYS A 134 -7.95 20.90 12.10
C LYS A 134 -7.12 19.85 12.84
N PHE A 135 -5.92 19.57 12.35
CA PHE A 135 -5.00 18.60 12.95
C PHE A 135 -3.58 19.15 12.95
N GLU A 136 -2.84 18.88 14.04
CA GLU A 136 -1.41 19.20 14.09
C GLU A 136 -0.65 18.34 13.06
N PRO A 137 0.33 18.91 12.34
CA PRO A 137 1.16 18.17 11.39
C PRO A 137 1.82 16.95 12.05
N LEU A 138 1.98 15.85 11.30
CA LEU A 138 2.62 14.62 11.78
C LEU A 138 2.03 14.04 13.08
N THR A 139 0.77 14.35 13.38
CA THR A 139 0.07 13.76 14.53
C THR A 139 -1.22 13.05 14.14
N LEU A 140 -1.57 12.09 14.99
CA LEU A 140 -2.90 11.53 15.13
C LEU A 140 -3.27 11.72 16.59
N GLY A 141 -4.45 12.29 16.83
CA GLY A 141 -4.97 12.43 18.18
C GLY A 141 -5.42 11.10 18.75
N GLU A 142 -5.79 11.09 20.02
CA GLU A 142 -6.32 9.89 20.67
C GLU A 142 -7.64 9.45 20.01
N GLY A 143 -7.70 8.18 19.58
CA GLY A 143 -8.89 7.56 18.99
C GLY A 143 -9.05 7.71 17.47
N PHE A 144 -10.25 7.42 16.99
CA PHE A 144 -10.56 7.42 15.55
C PHE A 144 -10.88 8.82 15.02
N GLN A 145 -10.24 9.19 13.92
CA GLN A 145 -10.36 10.48 13.25
C GLN A 145 -10.84 10.32 11.80
N ARG A 146 -11.70 11.22 11.32
CA ARG A 146 -12.00 11.34 9.89
C ARG A 146 -10.94 12.22 9.22
N ARG A 147 -9.97 11.57 8.58
CA ARG A 147 -8.94 12.20 7.76
C ARG A 147 -9.35 12.17 6.29
N LYS A 148 -8.65 12.96 5.47
CA LYS A 148 -8.76 12.96 4.00
C LYS A 148 -7.48 12.44 3.35
N GLY A 149 -7.56 12.12 2.07
CA GLY A 149 -6.41 11.69 1.26
C GLY A 149 -6.55 10.28 0.73
N THR A 150 -5.49 9.82 0.07
CA THR A 150 -5.46 8.53 -0.63
C THR A 150 -5.76 7.36 0.29
N ALA A 151 -5.18 7.34 1.50
CA ALA A 151 -5.42 6.24 2.45
C ALA A 151 -6.90 6.14 2.83
N SER A 152 -7.53 7.29 3.11
CA SER A 152 -8.96 7.37 3.41
C SER A 152 -9.82 6.94 2.21
N ALA A 153 -9.48 7.41 1.01
CA ALA A 153 -10.21 7.09 -0.22
C ALA A 153 -10.18 5.59 -0.54
N ILE A 154 -9.02 4.94 -0.43
CA ILE A 154 -8.88 3.48 -0.64
C ILE A 154 -9.71 2.72 0.40
N SER A 155 -9.61 3.09 1.69
CA SER A 155 -10.35 2.40 2.76
C SER A 155 -11.87 2.51 2.61
N LEU A 156 -12.37 3.59 2.00
CA LEU A 156 -13.79 3.77 1.69
C LEU A 156 -14.19 3.00 0.42
N ALA A 157 -13.30 2.91 -0.57
CA ALA A 157 -13.50 2.11 -1.77
C ALA A 157 -13.55 0.61 -1.46
N PHE A 158 -12.81 0.16 -0.44
CA PHE A 158 -12.74 -1.22 -0.01
C PHE A 158 -12.94 -1.30 1.52
N PRO A 159 -14.19 -1.24 2.02
CA PRO A 159 -14.49 -1.15 3.46
C PRO A 159 -14.01 -2.31 4.33
N TRP A 160 -13.68 -3.44 3.71
CA TRP A 160 -13.15 -4.64 4.37
C TRP A 160 -11.61 -4.67 4.41
N THR A 161 -10.97 -3.69 3.78
CA THR A 161 -9.52 -3.58 3.67
C THR A 161 -9.02 -2.45 4.58
N ARG A 162 -8.06 -2.77 5.44
CA ARG A 162 -7.33 -1.79 6.25
C ARG A 162 -6.24 -1.17 5.39
N VAL A 163 -6.07 0.14 5.49
CA VAL A 163 -5.01 0.86 4.80
C VAL A 163 -4.00 1.35 5.82
N VAL A 164 -2.79 0.81 5.77
CA VAL A 164 -1.66 1.24 6.61
C VAL A 164 -0.81 2.21 5.82
N SER A 165 -0.51 3.38 6.37
CA SER A 165 0.28 4.41 5.69
C SER A 165 1.14 5.22 6.66
N GLY A 166 1.95 6.13 6.11
CA GLY A 166 2.48 7.26 6.87
C GLY A 166 1.40 8.30 7.19
N LEU A 167 1.82 9.42 7.76
CA LEU A 167 0.98 10.58 8.05
C LEU A 167 0.95 11.55 6.86
N ASP A 168 0.50 12.78 7.08
CA ASP A 168 0.61 13.84 6.09
C ASP A 168 2.08 14.28 5.93
N GLY A 169 2.65 14.04 4.75
CA GLY A 169 4.05 14.35 4.43
C GLY A 169 4.65 13.40 3.40
N ILE A 170 5.94 13.55 3.12
CA ILE A 170 6.68 12.64 2.24
C ILE A 170 6.91 11.33 2.98
N VAL A 171 6.48 10.24 2.37
CA VAL A 171 6.57 8.91 2.98
C VAL A 171 7.77 8.15 2.44
N TYR A 172 8.52 7.53 3.33
CA TYR A 172 9.67 6.69 3.02
C TYR A 172 9.41 5.27 3.52
N GLY A 173 9.59 4.29 2.64
CA GLY A 173 9.58 2.88 3.02
C GLY A 173 10.94 2.45 3.53
N ARG A 174 10.98 1.87 4.73
CA ARG A 174 12.12 1.11 5.23
C ARG A 174 11.72 -0.35 5.33
N VAL A 175 12.47 -1.23 4.71
CA VAL A 175 12.30 -2.68 4.88
C VAL A 175 13.41 -3.15 5.78
N ASP A 176 13.06 -3.79 6.89
CA ASP A 176 14.08 -4.46 7.71
C ASP A 176 14.44 -5.83 7.12
N GLU A 177 15.48 -6.47 7.68
CA GLU A 177 16.01 -7.74 7.19
C GLU A 177 14.98 -8.89 7.23
N THR A 178 13.89 -8.73 7.98
CA THR A 178 12.80 -9.71 8.11
C THR A 178 11.70 -9.51 7.07
N GLY A 179 11.78 -8.44 6.27
CA GLY A 179 10.78 -8.11 5.25
C GLY A 179 9.60 -7.30 5.80
N HIS A 180 9.64 -6.87 7.07
CA HIS A 180 8.63 -5.96 7.59
C HIS A 180 8.85 -4.56 7.02
N VAL A 181 7.75 -3.95 6.57
CA VAL A 181 7.76 -2.57 6.08
C VAL A 181 7.49 -1.64 7.24
N ASN A 182 8.51 -0.87 7.60
CA ASN A 182 8.42 0.29 8.45
C ASN A 182 8.25 1.52 7.56
N ILE A 183 7.46 2.49 8.02
CA ILE A 183 7.17 3.71 7.29
C ILE A 183 7.59 4.91 8.13
N GLU A 184 8.30 5.84 7.50
CA GLU A 184 8.59 7.15 8.07
C GLU A 184 7.88 8.23 7.24
N THR A 185 7.48 9.31 7.90
CA THR A 185 6.89 10.48 7.27
C THR A 185 7.72 11.71 7.62
N GLU A 186 8.14 12.46 6.60
CA GLU A 186 8.81 13.77 6.73
C GLU A 186 7.83 14.88 6.31
N ASP A 187 7.68 15.91 7.13
CA ASP A 187 6.84 17.08 6.77
C ASP A 187 7.61 18.14 5.97
N SER A 188 6.95 19.26 5.68
CA SER A 188 7.56 20.38 4.96
C SER A 188 8.67 21.11 5.73
N ASN A 189 8.76 20.92 7.04
CA ASN A 189 9.79 21.52 7.89
C ASN A 189 11.03 20.63 8.02
N GLY A 190 10.98 19.40 7.50
CA GLY A 190 12.02 18.39 7.66
C GLY A 190 11.92 17.61 8.98
N ASP A 191 10.81 17.74 9.70
CA ASP A 191 10.54 16.93 10.89
C ASP A 191 10.13 15.52 10.44
N ILE A 192 10.69 14.50 11.10
CA ILE A 192 10.49 13.09 10.73
C ILE A 192 9.81 12.36 11.88
N THR A 193 8.82 11.53 11.54
CA THR A 193 8.17 10.60 12.48
C THR A 193 8.10 9.19 11.91
N SER A 194 8.19 8.20 12.80
CA SER A 194 7.91 6.79 12.48
C SER A 194 6.47 6.39 12.85
N THR A 195 5.63 7.35 13.28
CA THR A 195 4.21 7.09 13.54
C THR A 195 3.52 6.68 12.24
N MET A 196 2.84 5.54 12.29
CA MET A 196 2.05 5.02 11.19
C MET A 196 0.57 5.24 11.45
N ALA A 197 -0.21 5.35 10.38
CA ALA A 197 -1.66 5.46 10.43
C ALA A 197 -2.28 4.15 9.95
N GLU A 198 -3.32 3.69 10.65
CA GLU A 198 -4.26 2.70 10.12
C GLU A 198 -5.55 3.42 9.78
N THR A 199 -6.03 3.24 8.55
CA THR A 199 -7.29 3.78 8.07
C THR A 199 -8.22 2.65 7.64
N TRP A 200 -9.36 2.53 8.32
CA TRP A 200 -10.35 1.49 8.04
C TRP A 200 -11.75 2.09 7.94
N ASN A 201 -12.43 1.84 6.82
CA ASN A 201 -13.75 2.40 6.52
C ASN A 201 -13.82 3.94 6.71
N GLY A 202 -12.73 4.62 6.30
CA GLY A 202 -12.53 6.06 6.41
C GLY A 202 -12.30 6.59 7.83
N TRP A 203 -12.03 5.74 8.81
CA TRP A 203 -11.59 6.12 10.16
C TRP A 203 -10.11 5.84 10.32
N THR A 204 -9.35 6.86 10.71
CA THR A 204 -7.90 6.81 10.86
C THR A 204 -7.51 6.90 12.32
N HIS A 205 -6.59 6.05 12.76
CA HIS A 205 -6.01 6.07 14.11
C HIS A 205 -4.54 5.63 14.06
N VAL A 206 -3.83 5.76 15.18
CA VAL A 206 -2.42 5.38 15.27
C VAL A 206 -2.27 3.88 15.06
N TYR A 207 -1.41 3.48 14.12
CA TYR A 207 -1.03 2.10 13.95
C TYR A 207 0.08 1.75 14.94
N GLU A 208 -0.30 1.10 16.04
CA GLU A 208 0.65 0.47 16.95
C GLU A 208 1.02 -0.90 16.38
N LYS A 209 2.26 -1.06 15.90
CA LYS A 209 2.81 -2.32 15.41
C LYS A 209 2.73 -3.36 16.54
N GLY A 210 1.64 -4.13 16.60
CA GLY A 210 1.33 -5.05 17.70
C GLY A 210 -0.15 -5.28 18.03
N ALA A 211 -1.10 -4.51 17.46
CA ALA A 211 -2.53 -4.77 17.71
C ALA A 211 -3.09 -6.03 17.00
N ASP A 212 -2.33 -6.65 16.10
CA ASP A 212 -2.69 -7.88 15.36
C ASP A 212 -1.72 -9.04 15.60
N ILE A 213 -1.08 -9.10 16.77
CA ILE A 213 -0.45 -10.34 17.25
C ILE A 213 -1.39 -10.95 18.29
N GLN A 214 -2.19 -11.93 17.87
CA GLN A 214 -2.70 -13.00 18.75
C GLN A 214 -2.09 -14.32 18.33
#